data_AF-A0A4Q0QUS4-F1
#
_entry.id   AF-A0A4Q0QUS4-F1
#
_cell.length_a   1.000
_cell.length_b   1.000
_cell.length_c   1.000
_cell.angle_alpha   90.00
_cell.angle_beta   90.00
_cell.angle_gamma   90.00
#
_symmetry.space_group_name_H-M   'P 1'
#
loop_
_entity.id
_entity.type
_entity.pdbx_description
1 polymer ?
#
loop_
_entity_poly.entity_id
_entity_poly.type
_entity_poly.pdbx_seq_one_letter_code
_entity_poly.pdbx_strand_id
1 'polypeptide(L)' 'MRDVPRYTSFAREAATTLLRMAKTTKDPQVASGLIQRAADLKDRTGELPPVDIEAVAEEPKKPLTTN' A
#
# COMPACT_ATOMS: atom_id res chain seq x y z
N MET A 1 -12.83 -12.80 26.48
CA MET A 1 -12.79 -11.68 25.52
C MET A 1 -11.35 -11.57 25.03
N ARG A 2 -11.05 -11.94 23.78
CA ARG A 2 -9.71 -11.76 23.21
C ARG A 2 -9.65 -10.34 22.65
N ASP A 3 -8.78 -9.51 23.22
CA ASP A 3 -8.41 -8.20 22.69
C ASP A 3 -7.75 -8.44 21.32
N VAL A 4 -8.46 -8.14 20.23
CA VAL A 4 -7.89 -8.15 18.89
C VAL A 4 -7.11 -6.84 18.76
N PRO A 5 -5.76 -6.87 18.72
CA PRO A 5 -5.00 -5.63 18.78
C PRO A 5 -5.24 -4.85 17.49
N ARG A 6 -5.80 -3.64 17.62
CA ARG A 6 -6.03 -2.64 16.56
C ARG A 6 -4.76 -2.18 15.81
N TYR A 7 -3.62 -2.85 16.00
CA TYR A 7 -2.32 -2.53 15.43
C TYR A 7 -2.04 -3.22 14.08
N THR A 8 -2.87 -4.18 13.65
CA THR A 8 -2.67 -4.91 12.38
C THR A 8 -3.03 -4.09 11.14
N SER A 9 -3.80 -3.00 11.29
CA SER A 9 -4.22 -2.14 10.18
C SER A 9 -3.05 -1.33 9.59
N PHE A 10 -2.12 -0.86 10.44
CA PHE A 10 -1.01 -0.01 10.02
C PHE A 10 -0.02 -0.73 9.10
N ALA A 11 0.25 -2.01 9.35
CA ALA A 11 1.16 -2.77 8.50
C ALA A 11 0.58 -3.00 7.11
N ARG A 12 -0.73 -3.22 7.00
CA ARG A 12 -1.42 -3.30 5.71
C ARG A 12 -1.27 -2.01 4.92
N GLU A 13 -1.54 -0.90 5.57
CA GLU A 13 -1.54 0.42 4.95
C GLU A 13 -0.13 0.83 4.51
N ALA A 14 0.87 0.55 5.34
CA ALA A 14 2.27 0.76 5.01
C ALA A 14 2.71 -0.11 3.81
N ALA A 15 2.37 -1.41 3.79
CA ALA A 15 2.69 -2.29 2.66
C ALA A 15 2.04 -1.80 1.35
N THR A 16 0.78 -1.37 1.41
CA THR A 16 0.05 -0.83 0.25
C THR A 16 0.72 0.45 -0.28
N THR A 17 1.12 1.33 0.64
CA THR A 17 1.82 2.57 0.29
C THR A 17 3.17 2.29 -0.36
N LEU A 18 3.94 1.34 0.17
CA LEU A 18 5.22 0.93 -0.40
C LEU A 18 5.06 0.37 -1.83
N LEU A 19 4.04 -0.45 -2.07
CA LEU A 19 3.74 -0.96 -3.42
C LEU A 19 3.32 0.16 -4.39
N ARG A 20 2.54 1.14 -3.93
CA ARG A 20 2.19 2.31 -4.74
C ARG A 20 3.44 3.12 -5.11
N MET A 21 4.35 3.34 -4.17
CA MET A 21 5.62 4.02 -4.42
C MET A 21 6.52 3.22 -5.37
N ALA A 22 6.52 1.89 -5.27
CA ALA A 22 7.26 1.03 -6.18
C ALA A 22 6.75 1.11 -7.63
N LYS A 23 5.44 1.35 -7.83
CA LYS A 23 4.84 1.53 -9.16
C LYS A 23 5.16 2.88 -9.81
N THR A 24 5.34 3.92 -9.00
CA THR A 24 5.57 5.29 -9.51
C THR A 24 7.04 5.65 -9.65
N THR A 25 7.94 4.91 -8.99
CA THR A 25 9.38 5.11 -9.12
C THR A 25 9.90 4.57 -10.45
N LYS A 26 10.82 5.30 -11.08
CA LYS A 26 11.50 4.90 -12.33
C LYS A 26 12.82 4.19 -12.08
N ASP A 27 13.29 4.17 -10.83
CA ASP A 27 14.50 3.48 -10.43
C ASP A 27 14.17 2.02 -10.06
N PRO A 28 14.68 1.03 -10.81
CA PRO A 28 14.39 -0.38 -10.58
C PRO A 28 15.00 -0.90 -9.26
N GLN A 29 16.11 -0.33 -8.78
CA GLN A 29 16.70 -0.71 -7.49
C GLN A 29 15.80 -0.24 -6.34
N VAL A 30 15.28 0.99 -6.44
CA VAL A 30 14.35 1.54 -5.45
C VAL A 30 13.03 0.78 -5.47
N ALA A 31 12.48 0.46 -6.65
CA ALA A 31 11.26 -0.34 -6.78
C ALA A 31 11.40 -1.70 -6.09
N SER A 32 12.50 -2.40 -6.35
CA SER A 32 12.80 -3.70 -5.75
C SER A 32 12.90 -3.63 -4.23
N GLY A 33 13.59 -2.60 -3.71
CA GLY A 33 13.69 -2.35 -2.27
C GLY A 33 12.34 -2.11 -1.60
N LEU A 34 11.47 -1.32 -2.22
CA LEU A 34 10.13 -1.03 -1.70
C LEU A 34 9.23 -2.27 -1.67
N ILE A 35 9.27 -3.10 -2.73
CA ILE A 35 8.54 -4.36 -2.80
C ILE A 35 9.01 -5.33 -1.70
N GLN A 36 10.32 -5.46 -1.51
CA GLN A 36 10.88 -6.32 -0.46
C GLN A 36 10.45 -5.88 0.95
N ARG A 37 10.40 -4.57 1.22
CA ARG A 37 9.92 -4.05 2.50
C ARG A 37 8.43 -4.27 2.71
N ALA A 38 7.62 -4.15 1.65
CA ALA A 38 6.19 -4.46 1.73
C ALA A 38 5.95 -5.95 2.06
N ALA A 39 6.76 -6.85 1.48
CA ALA A 39 6.70 -8.28 1.75
C ALA A 39 7.11 -8.61 3.19
N ASP A 40 8.22 -8.05 3.68
CA ASP A 40 8.67 -8.21 5.07
C ASP A 40 7.59 -7.75 6.08
N LEU A 41 6.91 -6.64 5.78
CA LEU A 41 5.82 -6.16 6.62
C LEU A 41 4.64 -7.14 6.69
N LYS A 42 4.30 -7.78 5.57
CA LYS A 42 3.25 -8.81 5.49
C LYS A 42 3.63 -10.05 6.30
N ASP A 43 4.86 -10.51 6.18
CA ASP A 43 5.34 -11.70 6.90
C ASP A 43 5.39 -11.47 8.41
N ARG A 44 5.73 -10.24 8.83
CA ARG A 44 5.70 -9.82 10.25
C ARG A 44 4.30 -9.61 10.81
N THR A 45 3.28 -9.43 9.97
CA THR A 45 1.89 -9.21 10.43
C THR A 45 0.94 -10.37 10.26
N GLY A 46 1.40 -11.50 9.73
CA GLY A 46 0.66 -12.76 9.74
C GLY A 46 -0.65 -12.66 8.95
N GLU A 47 -0.55 -12.85 7.63
CA GLU A 47 -1.64 -13.00 6.67
C GLU A 47 -2.69 -11.87 6.62
N LEU A 48 -2.51 -11.00 5.64
CA LEU A 48 -3.60 -10.15 5.16
C LEU A 48 -3.97 -10.60 3.74
N PRO A 49 -5.26 -10.90 3.46
CA PRO A 49 -5.69 -11.29 2.13
C PRO A 49 -5.37 -10.20 1.09
N PRO A 50 -5.15 -10.61 -0.18
CA PRO A 50 -4.95 -9.67 -1.27
C PRO A 50 -6.18 -8.77 -1.36
N VAL A 51 -5.98 -7.48 -1.12
CA VAL A 51 -6.94 -6.47 -1.59
C VAL A 51 -6.66 -6.30 -3.07
N ASP A 52 -7.62 -6.67 -3.91
CA ASP A 52 -7.58 -6.40 -5.35
C ASP A 52 -7.37 -4.89 -5.56
N ILE A 53 -6.17 -4.52 -6.04
CA ILE A 53 -5.71 -3.14 -6.24
C ILE A 53 -6.41 -2.50 -7.47
N GLU A 54 -7.41 -3.16 -8.04
CA GLU A 54 -8.17 -2.64 -9.20
C GLU A 54 -9.16 -1.53 -8.81
N ALA A 55 -9.39 -1.28 -7.52
CA ALA A 55 -10.34 -0.25 -7.05
C ALA A 55 -9.70 1.08 -6.56
N VAL A 56 -8.38 1.28 -6.67
CA VAL A 56 -7.75 2.57 -6.28
C VAL A 56 -6.95 3.19 -7.43
N ALA A 57 -7.56 3.19 -8.61
CA ALA A 57 -7.12 3.94 -9.78
C ALA A 57 -8.30 4.61 -10.52
N GLU A 58 -9.29 5.11 -9.78
CA GLU A 58 -10.25 6.13 -10.24
C GLU A 58 -10.39 7.11 -9.06
N GLU A 59 -10.23 8.43 -9.14
CA GLU A 59 -10.29 9.37 -10.26
C GLU A 59 -9.26 10.52 -10.02
N PRO A 60 -8.67 11.10 -11.07
CA PRO A 60 -8.02 12.40 -10.99
C PRO A 60 -9.11 13.49 -11.07
N LYS A 61 -9.57 14.03 -9.93
CA LYS A 61 -10.48 15.19 -9.96
C LYS A 61 -9.70 16.47 -10.27
N LYS A 62 -9.58 16.70 -11.58
CA LYS A 62 -9.31 17.97 -12.28
C LYS A 62 -9.87 19.16 -11.48
N PRO A 63 -9.09 20.20 -11.13
CA PRO A 63 -9.65 21.39 -10.52
C PRO A 63 -10.54 22.10 -11.55
N LEU A 64 -11.82 22.22 -11.21
CA LEU A 64 -12.82 22.97 -11.95
C LEU A 64 -12.47 24.45 -11.87
N THR A 65 -12.05 25.04 -12.98
CA THR A 65 -11.96 26.50 -13.13
C THR A 65 -13.37 27.07 -13.19
N THR A 66 -13.72 27.94 -12.24
CA THR A 66 -14.88 28.83 -12.37
C THR A 66 -14.34 30.24 -12.55
N ASN A 67 -14.81 30.89 -13.62
CA ASN A 67 -14.52 32.28 -14.02
C ASN A 67 -14.98 33.29 -12.98
#